data_AF-A0A815C964-F1
#
_entry.id   AF-A0A815C964-F1
#
_cell.length_a   1.000
_cell.length_b   1.000
_cell.length_c   1.000
_cell.angle_alpha   90.00
_cell.angle_beta   90.00
_cell.angle_gamma   90.00
#
_symmetry.space_group_name_H-M   'P 1'
#
loop_
_entity.id
_entity.type
_entity.pdbx_description
1 polymer ?
#
loop_
_entity_poly.entity_id
_entity_poly.type
_entity_poly.pdbx_seq_one_letter_code
_entity_poly.pdbx_strand_id
1 'polypeptide(L)'
;MDPFWRLILCLSVLYEIVLIYILFQTIDGVRQLLTDIDSSLNRPLPEKDYGYGCEIYDWNHPQDPFHFVKALILRDHWLCVVTLIGFEISEYSLEHQLPNFGECWWHHWILDALLCNACGIYMGIKTCQYLRIELHNRRGMWKTRTVRGKFMCVLNHVTLQDWMEFDWHPPAAFGCWLGTIYLVILLLLGHIVTFYLKLIFWIPLDRFLFVGRFIFTLFASIVAIREGYEYLSDISHSKNFGNQLWLLTVITITERLIVLKFDWATITKPLLFHISILWLTIIY
;
A
#
# COMPACT_ATOMS: atom_id res chain seq x y z
N MET A 1 10.79 -11.50 17.32
CA MET A 1 9.86 -11.51 16.17
C MET A 1 8.96 -12.72 16.26
N ASP A 2 7.65 -12.53 16.30
CA ASP A 2 6.68 -13.62 16.40
C ASP A 2 6.65 -14.52 15.14
N PRO A 3 6.17 -15.79 15.23
CA PRO A 3 6.12 -16.71 14.10
C PRO A 3 5.39 -16.16 12.86
N PHE A 4 4.34 -15.36 13.08
CA PHE A 4 3.59 -14.73 12.00
C PHE A 4 4.45 -13.74 11.19
N TRP A 5 5.18 -12.86 11.87
CA TRP A 5 6.02 -11.87 11.20
C TRP A 5 7.22 -12.50 10.47
N ARG A 6 7.74 -13.61 11.01
CA ARG A 6 8.73 -14.43 10.30
C ARG A 6 8.16 -15.06 9.03
N LEU A 7 6.90 -15.50 9.06
CA LEU A 7 6.23 -16.01 7.85
C LEU A 7 6.12 -14.91 6.79
N ILE A 8 5.74 -13.68 7.16
CA ILE A 8 5.68 -12.55 6.23
C ILE A 8 7.04 -12.30 5.59
N LEU A 9 8.12 -12.28 6.38
CA LEU A 9 9.49 -12.14 5.86
C LEU A 9 9.85 -13.27 4.88
N CYS A 10 9.54 -14.53 5.20
CA CYS A 10 9.77 -15.65 4.29
C CYS A 10 8.98 -15.52 2.99
N LEU A 11 7.71 -15.09 3.07
CA LEU A 11 6.88 -14.83 1.89
C LEU A 11 7.44 -13.68 1.05
N SER A 12 8.01 -12.66 1.68
CA SER A 12 8.69 -11.57 0.96
C SER A 12 9.93 -12.06 0.21
N VAL A 13 10.72 -12.96 0.80
CA VAL A 13 11.90 -13.52 0.10
C VAL A 13 11.44 -14.36 -1.08
N LEU A 14 10.42 -15.20 -0.89
CA LEU A 14 9.85 -16.00 -1.98
C LEU A 14 9.30 -15.11 -3.10
N TYR A 15 8.58 -14.05 -2.74
CA TYR A 15 8.03 -13.08 -3.69
C TYR A 15 9.14 -12.43 -4.51
N GLU A 16 10.24 -12.00 -3.86
CA GLU A 16 11.39 -11.41 -4.55
C GLU A 16 12.04 -12.39 -5.54
N ILE A 17 12.21 -13.66 -5.17
CA ILE A 17 12.74 -14.68 -6.08
C ILE A 17 11.83 -14.85 -7.31
N VAL A 18 10.51 -14.84 -7.11
CA VAL A 18 9.54 -14.90 -8.20
C VAL A 18 9.61 -13.66 -9.09
N LEU A 19 9.77 -12.46 -8.52
CA LEU A 19 9.94 -11.23 -9.28
C LEU A 19 11.21 -11.24 -10.13
N ILE A 20 12.34 -11.69 -9.57
CA ILE A 20 13.58 -11.85 -10.32
C ILE A 20 13.37 -12.82 -11.48
N TYR A 21 12.69 -13.94 -11.26
CA TYR A 21 12.34 -14.86 -12.35
C TYR A 21 11.52 -14.17 -13.44
N ILE A 22 10.44 -13.47 -13.06
CA ILE A 22 9.56 -12.70 -13.99
C ILE A 22 10.37 -11.65 -14.76
N LEU A 23 11.30 -10.97 -14.11
CA LEU A 23 12.16 -9.95 -14.71
C LEU A 23 12.98 -10.50 -15.88
N PHE A 24 13.32 -11.79 -15.89
CA PHE A 24 14.03 -12.43 -17.01
C PHE A 24 13.12 -13.07 -18.07
N GLN A 25 11.80 -13.13 -17.85
CA GLN A 25 10.84 -13.69 -18.80
C GLN A 25 10.41 -12.68 -19.89
N THR A 26 9.74 -13.19 -20.92
CA THR A 26 8.99 -12.37 -21.90
C THR A 26 7.59 -12.06 -21.39
N ILE A 27 6.98 -10.97 -21.86
CA ILE A 27 5.64 -10.57 -21.42
C ILE A 27 4.59 -11.66 -21.70
N ASP A 28 4.66 -12.31 -22.86
CA ASP A 28 3.75 -13.39 -23.24
C ASP A 28 3.95 -14.63 -22.37
N GLY A 29 5.20 -14.97 -22.04
CA GLY A 29 5.52 -16.09 -21.14
C GLY A 29 4.98 -15.86 -19.74
N VAL A 30 5.08 -14.63 -19.22
CA VAL A 30 4.51 -14.28 -17.90
C VAL A 30 2.99 -14.35 -17.93
N ARG A 31 2.33 -13.85 -18.99
CA ARG A 31 0.87 -13.93 -19.12
C ARG A 31 0.38 -15.37 -19.22
N GLN A 32 1.11 -16.24 -19.93
CA GLN A 32 0.82 -17.67 -19.97
C GLN A 32 0.97 -18.32 -18.60
N LEU A 33 2.07 -18.06 -17.89
CA LEU A 33 2.29 -18.55 -16.52
C LEU A 33 1.16 -18.12 -15.57
N LEU A 34 0.72 -16.86 -15.67
CA LEU A 34 -0.41 -16.37 -14.88
C LEU A 34 -1.72 -17.04 -15.27
N THR A 35 -1.90 -17.41 -16.54
CA THR A 35 -3.07 -18.16 -17.02
C THR A 35 -3.12 -19.58 -16.46
N ASP A 36 -1.96 -20.21 -16.26
CA ASP A 36 -1.89 -21.54 -15.64
C ASP A 36 -2.31 -21.50 -14.16
N ILE A 37 -2.11 -20.35 -13.50
CA ILE A 37 -2.54 -20.10 -12.12
C ILE A 37 -4.04 -19.74 -12.08
N ASP A 38 -4.49 -18.92 -13.01
CA ASP A 38 -5.90 -18.50 -13.16
C ASP A 38 -6.30 -18.46 -14.63
N SER A 39 -7.08 -19.46 -15.05
CA SER A 39 -7.52 -19.64 -16.44
C SER A 39 -8.36 -18.49 -17.00
N SER A 40 -8.82 -17.56 -16.13
CA SER A 40 -9.59 -16.39 -16.54
C SER A 40 -8.72 -15.18 -16.96
N LEU A 41 -7.40 -15.26 -16.78
CA LEU A 41 -6.44 -14.23 -17.15
C LEU A 41 -6.07 -14.27 -18.64
N ASN A 42 -5.13 -13.41 -19.04
CA ASN A 42 -4.66 -13.23 -20.42
C ASN A 42 -5.73 -12.69 -21.39
N ARG A 43 -6.59 -11.80 -20.89
CA ARG A 43 -7.50 -11.00 -21.69
C ARG A 43 -7.23 -9.53 -21.38
N PRO A 44 -7.18 -8.64 -22.39
CA PRO A 44 -6.99 -7.22 -22.13
C PRO A 44 -8.08 -6.73 -21.19
N LEU A 45 -7.67 -5.93 -20.19
CA LEU A 45 -8.62 -5.30 -19.28
C LEU A 45 -9.51 -4.34 -20.10
N PRO A 46 -10.83 -4.31 -19.87
CA PRO A 46 -11.67 -3.30 -20.50
C PRO A 46 -11.17 -1.92 -20.10
N GLU A 47 -10.95 -1.03 -21.08
CA GLU A 47 -10.67 0.38 -20.82
C GLU A 47 -11.91 0.97 -20.15
N LYS A 48 -11.81 1.22 -18.84
CA LYS A 48 -12.81 1.97 -18.09
C LYS A 48 -12.26 3.38 -17.93
N ASP A 49 -12.80 4.31 -18.72
CA ASP A 49 -12.60 5.74 -18.49
C ASP A 49 -13.56 6.17 -17.38
N TYR A 50 -13.05 6.31 -16.16
CA TYR A 50 -13.81 6.79 -15.01
C TYR A 50 -14.10 8.31 -15.06
N GLY A 51 -13.50 9.04 -16.01
CA GLY A 51 -13.60 10.49 -16.15
C GLY A 51 -14.71 11.00 -17.07
N TYR A 52 -15.54 10.13 -17.66
CA TYR A 52 -16.62 10.56 -18.54
C TYR A 52 -17.89 10.90 -17.75
N GLY A 53 -18.19 12.20 -17.63
CA GLY A 53 -19.37 12.71 -16.94
C GLY A 53 -19.15 12.88 -15.43
N CYS A 54 -18.63 14.04 -15.04
CA CYS A 54 -18.45 14.43 -13.63
C CYS A 54 -19.76 14.81 -12.92
N GLU A 55 -20.82 14.05 -13.17
CA GLU A 55 -22.07 14.15 -12.45
C GLU A 55 -21.91 13.51 -11.07
N ILE A 56 -22.43 14.17 -10.03
CA ILE A 56 -22.34 13.68 -8.65
C ILE A 56 -23.08 12.34 -8.46
N TYR A 57 -23.98 12.00 -9.38
CA TYR A 57 -24.78 10.79 -9.33
C TYR A 57 -25.18 10.34 -10.75
N ASP A 58 -24.66 9.20 -11.21
CA ASP A 58 -25.14 8.52 -12.41
C ASP A 58 -26.19 7.48 -12.04
N TRP A 59 -27.43 7.69 -12.47
CA TRP A 59 -28.56 6.77 -12.23
C TRP A 59 -28.41 5.43 -12.96
N ASN A 60 -27.54 5.34 -13.97
CA ASN A 60 -27.38 4.15 -14.82
C ASN A 60 -26.29 3.19 -14.35
N HIS A 61 -25.42 3.61 -13.42
CA HIS A 61 -24.33 2.81 -12.88
C HIS A 61 -24.26 2.98 -11.36
N PRO A 62 -25.07 2.25 -10.56
CA PRO A 62 -24.91 2.25 -9.11
C PRO A 62 -23.51 1.73 -8.76
N GLN A 63 -22.63 2.63 -8.32
CA GLN A 63 -21.22 2.30 -8.07
C GLN A 63 -21.03 1.38 -6.85
N ASP A 64 -19.95 0.59 -6.92
CA ASP A 64 -19.61 -0.57 -6.10
C ASP A 64 -19.54 -0.30 -4.57
N PRO A 65 -20.08 -1.20 -3.73
CA PRO A 65 -20.15 -1.02 -2.26
C PRO A 65 -18.82 -1.22 -1.49
N PHE A 66 -17.66 -1.28 -2.14
CA PHE A 66 -16.40 -1.77 -1.54
C PHE A 66 -15.37 -0.71 -1.10
N HIS A 67 -15.67 0.59 -1.23
CA HIS A 67 -14.73 1.67 -0.87
C HIS A 67 -14.38 1.74 0.64
N PHE A 68 -15.22 1.19 1.52
CA PHE A 68 -15.07 1.28 2.98
C PHE A 68 -13.87 0.51 3.57
N VAL A 69 -13.31 -0.47 2.86
CA VAL A 69 -12.32 -1.41 3.44
C VAL A 69 -10.87 -0.89 3.38
N LYS A 70 -10.54 -0.02 2.42
CA LYS A 70 -9.15 0.45 2.20
C LYS A 70 -8.60 1.32 3.33
N ALA A 71 -9.48 1.92 4.12
CA ALA A 71 -9.15 3.02 5.01
C ALA A 71 -8.75 2.58 6.44
N LEU A 72 -8.75 1.28 6.75
CA LEU A 72 -8.72 0.77 8.14
C LEU A 72 -7.31 0.51 8.73
N ILE A 73 -6.22 0.69 7.97
CA ILE A 73 -5.01 -0.13 8.20
C ILE A 73 -3.70 0.62 8.44
N LEU A 74 -3.52 1.86 8.00
CA LEU A 74 -2.34 2.64 8.39
C LEU A 74 -2.58 3.21 9.80
N ARG A 75 -1.66 2.95 10.73
CA ARG A 75 -1.83 3.14 12.19
C ARG A 75 -0.97 4.25 12.77
N ASP A 76 -0.74 5.31 12.00
CA ASP A 76 -0.14 6.56 12.47
C ASP A 76 -0.76 7.76 11.74
N HIS A 77 -1.42 8.68 12.47
CA HIS A 77 -2.22 9.75 11.84
C HIS A 77 -1.41 10.59 10.84
N TRP A 78 -0.16 10.94 11.18
CA TRP A 78 0.66 11.79 10.33
C TRP A 78 1.14 11.06 9.07
N LEU A 79 1.74 9.88 9.22
CA LEU A 79 2.23 9.08 8.10
C LEU A 79 1.08 8.62 7.21
N CYS A 80 -0.10 8.33 7.78
CA CYS A 80 -1.31 8.04 7.01
C CYS A 80 -1.69 9.24 6.15
N VAL A 81 -1.85 10.42 6.76
CA VAL A 81 -2.30 11.62 6.05
C VAL A 81 -1.31 11.97 4.94
N VAL A 82 0.00 11.94 5.23
CA VAL A 82 1.05 12.23 4.22
C VAL A 82 1.04 11.21 3.10
N THR A 83 0.91 9.91 3.39
CA THR A 83 0.90 8.85 2.37
C THR A 83 -0.39 8.89 1.54
N LEU A 84 -1.53 9.23 2.14
CA LEU A 84 -2.81 9.33 1.44
C LEU A 84 -2.83 10.55 0.53
N ILE A 85 -2.47 11.74 1.03
CA ILE A 85 -2.33 12.94 0.19
C ILE A 85 -1.28 12.73 -0.90
N GLY A 86 -0.15 12.12 -0.57
CA GLY A 86 0.90 11.80 -1.54
C GLY A 86 0.42 10.84 -2.63
N PHE A 87 -0.49 9.92 -2.29
CA PHE A 87 -1.10 9.01 -3.26
C PHE A 87 -2.08 9.74 -4.18
N GLU A 88 -2.94 10.63 -3.66
CA GLU A 88 -3.82 11.49 -4.49
C GLU A 88 -3.02 12.35 -5.48
N ILE A 89 -1.93 12.99 -5.01
CA ILE A 89 -1.03 13.76 -5.88
C ILE A 89 -0.42 12.85 -6.95
N SER A 90 -0.08 11.61 -6.59
CA SER A 90 0.46 10.62 -7.54
C SER A 90 -0.56 10.20 -8.58
N GLU A 91 -1.81 9.95 -8.20
CA GLU A 91 -2.89 9.62 -9.16
C GLU A 91 -3.11 10.78 -10.14
N TYR A 92 -3.26 12.01 -9.62
CA TYR A 92 -3.41 13.20 -10.45
C TYR A 92 -2.21 13.42 -11.38
N SER A 93 -1.00 13.11 -10.92
CA SER A 93 0.21 13.24 -11.74
C SER A 93 0.33 12.16 -12.81
N LEU A 94 -0.25 10.99 -12.58
CA LEU A 94 -0.10 9.80 -13.42
C LEU A 94 -1.35 9.48 -14.26
N GLU A 95 -2.41 10.31 -14.20
CA GLU A 95 -3.64 10.13 -14.99
C GLU A 95 -3.38 9.99 -16.50
N HIS A 96 -2.39 10.70 -17.03
CA HIS A 96 -1.99 10.63 -18.44
C HIS A 96 -1.34 9.28 -18.81
N GLN A 97 -0.75 8.60 -17.84
CA GLN A 97 -0.12 7.28 -18.01
C GLN A 97 -1.15 6.18 -17.80
N LEU A 98 -1.94 6.31 -16.73
CA LEU A 98 -2.87 5.31 -16.24
C LEU A 98 -4.30 5.86 -16.35
N PRO A 99 -5.10 5.43 -17.36
CA PRO A 99 -6.46 5.94 -17.55
C PRO A 99 -7.39 5.61 -16.35
N ASN A 100 -7.05 4.59 -15.58
CA ASN A 100 -7.75 4.28 -14.32
C ASN A 100 -7.66 5.39 -13.26
N PHE A 101 -6.70 6.33 -13.37
CA PHE A 101 -6.53 7.45 -12.45
C PHE A 101 -7.20 8.74 -12.93
N GLY A 102 -7.76 8.74 -14.16
CA GLY A 102 -8.49 9.89 -14.68
C GLY A 102 -9.90 9.96 -14.13
N GLU A 103 -10.03 10.17 -12.81
CA GLU A 103 -11.32 10.41 -12.15
C GLU A 103 -11.60 11.92 -12.02
N CYS A 104 -12.81 12.30 -11.62
CA CYS A 104 -13.12 13.71 -11.45
C CYS A 104 -12.40 14.30 -10.23
N TRP A 105 -11.98 15.56 -10.33
CA TRP A 105 -11.26 16.26 -9.24
C TRP A 105 -11.95 16.17 -7.87
N TRP A 106 -13.29 16.15 -7.83
CA TRP A 106 -14.05 16.06 -6.58
C TRP A 106 -14.08 14.65 -6.01
N HIS A 107 -13.95 13.60 -6.83
CA HIS A 107 -13.79 12.22 -6.34
C HIS A 107 -12.46 12.10 -5.59
N HIS A 108 -11.35 12.51 -6.21
CA HIS A 108 -10.03 12.54 -5.56
C HIS A 108 -10.01 13.29 -4.23
N TRP A 109 -10.44 14.55 -4.21
CA TRP A 109 -10.24 15.39 -3.02
C TRP A 109 -11.37 15.33 -1.99
N ILE A 110 -12.63 15.17 -2.41
CA ILE A 110 -13.77 15.17 -1.49
C ILE A 110 -14.11 13.75 -1.06
N LEU A 111 -14.25 12.83 -2.00
CA LEU A 111 -14.64 11.46 -1.68
C LEU A 111 -13.47 10.67 -1.11
N ASP A 112 -12.33 10.65 -1.79
CA ASP A 112 -11.21 9.81 -1.39
C ASP A 112 -10.37 10.47 -0.29
N ALA A 113 -9.82 11.67 -0.50
CA ALA A 113 -8.97 12.34 0.48
C ALA A 113 -9.71 12.78 1.76
N LEU A 114 -10.87 13.42 1.64
CA LEU A 114 -11.58 14.00 2.79
C LEU A 114 -12.51 13.01 3.48
N LEU A 115 -13.32 12.25 2.75
CA LEU A 115 -14.32 11.37 3.35
C LEU A 115 -13.73 9.99 3.66
N CYS A 116 -13.33 9.22 2.65
CA CYS A 116 -12.87 7.84 2.84
C CYS A 116 -11.59 7.78 3.69
N ASN A 117 -10.59 8.58 3.35
CA ASN A 117 -9.28 8.56 3.99
C ASN A 117 -9.34 9.14 5.41
N ALA A 118 -9.97 10.30 5.62
CA ALA A 118 -10.08 10.88 6.96
C ALA A 118 -11.00 10.07 7.89
N CYS A 119 -12.13 9.55 7.39
CA CYS A 119 -12.97 8.65 8.18
C CYS A 119 -12.25 7.34 8.50
N GLY A 120 -11.48 6.79 7.56
CA GLY A 120 -10.65 5.61 7.78
C GLY A 120 -9.62 5.77 8.87
N ILE A 121 -8.83 6.86 8.80
CA ILE A 121 -7.84 7.20 9.82
C ILE A 121 -8.52 7.38 11.18
N TYR A 122 -9.64 8.12 11.23
CA TYR A 122 -10.39 8.34 12.47
C TYR A 122 -10.89 7.02 13.07
N MET A 123 -11.52 6.16 12.26
CA MET A 123 -12.00 4.84 12.68
C MET A 123 -10.85 3.93 13.08
N GLY A 124 -9.72 3.96 12.36
CA GLY A 124 -8.52 3.18 12.65
C GLY A 124 -7.92 3.55 14.00
N ILE A 125 -7.75 4.85 14.29
CA ILE A 125 -7.26 5.35 15.57
C ILE A 125 -8.23 5.01 16.70
N LYS A 126 -9.55 5.19 16.50
CA LYS A 126 -10.55 4.83 17.50
C LYS A 126 -10.60 3.33 17.80
N THR A 127 -10.50 2.50 16.76
CA THR A 127 -10.42 1.05 16.89
C THR A 127 -9.16 0.65 17.65
N CYS A 128 -8.03 1.32 17.38
CA CYS A 128 -6.82 1.13 18.14
C CYS A 128 -7.05 1.51 19.63
N GLN A 129 -7.52 2.71 19.93
CA GLN A 129 -7.80 3.14 21.31
C GLN A 129 -8.73 2.17 22.05
N TYR A 130 -9.78 1.68 21.38
CA TYR A 130 -10.71 0.69 21.94
C TYR A 130 -10.02 -0.64 22.27
N LEU A 131 -9.29 -1.21 21.31
CA LEU A 131 -8.57 -2.46 21.50
C LEU A 131 -7.50 -2.31 22.59
N ARG A 132 -6.79 -1.18 22.68
CA ARG A 132 -5.80 -0.92 23.75
C ARG A 132 -6.41 -1.04 25.15
N ILE A 133 -7.58 -0.43 25.35
CA ILE A 133 -8.27 -0.41 26.65
C ILE A 133 -8.80 -1.81 26.99
N GLU A 134 -9.46 -2.47 26.04
CA GLU A 134 -9.95 -3.83 26.22
C GLU A 134 -8.79 -4.81 26.50
N LEU A 135 -7.65 -4.65 25.83
CA LEU A 135 -6.47 -5.50 26.01
C LEU A 135 -5.74 -5.24 27.33
N HIS A 136 -5.70 -3.99 27.80
CA HIS A 136 -5.18 -3.65 29.13
C HIS A 136 -5.99 -4.35 30.23
N ASN A 137 -7.31 -4.34 30.11
CA ASN A 137 -8.23 -4.99 31.04
C ASN A 137 -8.16 -6.54 30.98
N ARG A 138 -7.73 -7.10 29.85
CA ARG A 138 -7.70 -8.55 29.59
C ARG A 138 -6.33 -9.20 29.76
N ARG A 139 -5.34 -8.51 30.35
CA ARG A 139 -3.97 -9.03 30.60
C ARG A 139 -3.90 -10.32 31.45
N GLY A 140 -5.02 -10.81 31.99
CA GLY A 140 -5.16 -12.10 32.67
C GLY A 140 -5.70 -13.28 31.82
N MET A 141 -5.79 -13.18 30.48
CA MET A 141 -6.53 -14.14 29.64
C MET A 141 -5.80 -15.45 29.24
N TRP A 142 -4.81 -15.93 29.99
CA TRP A 142 -4.21 -17.25 29.74
C TRP A 142 -5.13 -18.44 30.10
N LYS A 143 -6.36 -18.18 30.59
CA LYS A 143 -7.31 -19.20 31.07
C LYS A 143 -8.60 -19.35 30.25
N THR A 144 -8.68 -18.81 29.03
CA THR A 144 -9.93 -18.82 28.25
C THR A 144 -10.05 -20.07 27.35
N ARG A 145 -11.03 -20.94 27.63
CA ARG A 145 -11.27 -22.21 26.90
C ARG A 145 -12.03 -22.08 25.57
N THR A 146 -12.55 -20.90 25.21
CA THR A 146 -13.43 -20.73 24.04
C THR A 146 -12.64 -20.48 22.74
N VAL A 147 -13.13 -21.04 21.63
CA VAL A 147 -12.54 -20.89 20.28
C VAL A 147 -12.44 -19.41 19.87
N ARG A 148 -13.47 -18.61 20.18
CA ARG A 148 -13.48 -17.15 19.97
C ARG A 148 -12.39 -16.43 20.79
N GLY A 149 -12.13 -16.89 22.02
CA GLY A 149 -11.07 -16.36 22.87
C GLY A 149 -9.67 -16.71 22.35
N LYS A 150 -9.49 -17.91 21.79
CA LYS A 150 -8.25 -18.31 21.11
C LYS A 150 -8.01 -17.52 19.82
N PHE A 151 -9.05 -17.30 19.00
CA PHE A 151 -8.98 -16.48 17.79
C PHE A 151 -8.60 -15.03 18.12
N MET A 152 -9.23 -14.45 19.16
CA MET A 152 -8.86 -13.12 19.63
C MET A 152 -7.42 -13.08 20.17
N CYS A 153 -6.94 -14.15 20.80
CA CYS A 153 -5.56 -14.26 21.28
C CYS A 153 -4.52 -14.34 20.13
N VAL A 154 -4.87 -15.00 19.03
CA VAL A 154 -4.05 -15.05 17.80
C VAL A 154 -4.05 -13.68 17.12
N LEU A 155 -5.23 -13.06 16.96
CA LEU A 155 -5.34 -11.68 16.48
C LEU A 155 -4.51 -10.73 17.35
N ASN A 156 -4.52 -10.92 18.66
CA ASN A 156 -3.71 -10.18 19.60
C ASN A 156 -2.22 -10.35 19.32
N HIS A 157 -1.69 -11.54 19.05
CA HIS A 157 -0.26 -11.69 18.68
C HIS A 157 0.06 -11.06 17.33
N VAL A 158 -0.86 -11.14 16.36
CA VAL A 158 -0.73 -10.46 15.06
C VAL A 158 -0.84 -8.93 15.19
N THR A 159 -1.37 -8.41 16.30
CA THR A 159 -1.57 -6.97 16.53
C THR A 159 -0.79 -6.38 17.71
N LEU A 160 -0.09 -7.18 18.53
CA LEU A 160 0.59 -6.77 19.78
C LEU A 160 2.07 -7.20 19.80
N GLN A 161 2.86 -6.81 18.82
CA GLN A 161 4.28 -6.61 19.10
C GLN A 161 4.51 -5.10 19.10
N ASP A 162 4.31 -4.55 20.30
CA ASP A 162 4.51 -3.18 20.76
C ASP A 162 3.69 -2.09 20.05
N TRP A 163 2.56 -1.76 20.68
CA TRP A 163 1.81 -0.52 20.45
C TRP A 163 2.62 0.67 20.95
N MET A 164 3.73 0.97 20.30
CA MET A 164 4.31 2.30 20.38
C MET A 164 3.47 3.16 19.45
N GLU A 165 2.81 4.18 20.01
CA GLU A 165 2.41 5.33 19.19
C GLU A 165 3.69 5.81 18.53
N PHE A 166 3.76 5.69 17.21
CA PHE A 166 4.91 6.18 16.45
C PHE A 166 4.85 7.69 16.50
N ASP A 167 5.49 8.28 17.49
CA ASP A 167 5.56 9.73 17.56
C ASP A 167 6.63 10.19 16.58
N TRP A 168 6.22 10.30 15.31
CA TRP A 168 6.98 10.96 14.25
C TRP A 168 7.06 12.45 14.58
N HIS A 169 7.84 12.79 15.60
CA HIS A 169 8.16 14.18 15.90
C HIS A 169 8.68 14.82 14.61
N PRO A 170 8.23 16.04 14.26
CA PRO A 170 8.89 16.83 13.22
C PRO A 170 10.40 16.79 13.51
N PRO A 171 11.21 16.31 12.56
CA PRO A 171 12.49 15.71 12.89
C PRO A 171 13.42 16.74 13.49
N ALA A 172 13.81 16.54 14.75
CA ALA A 172 14.82 17.35 15.42
C ALA A 172 16.21 17.21 14.75
N ALA A 173 16.40 16.20 13.90
CA ALA A 173 17.63 15.94 13.15
C ALA A 173 17.36 15.67 11.65
N PHE A 174 18.16 16.26 10.77
CA PHE A 174 18.05 16.13 9.31
C PHE A 174 18.06 14.66 8.79
N GLY A 175 18.81 13.77 9.45
CA GLY A 175 18.84 12.36 9.09
C GLY A 175 17.51 11.62 9.31
N CYS A 176 16.81 11.94 10.39
CA CYS A 176 15.47 11.38 10.65
C CYS A 176 14.47 11.84 9.58
N TRP A 177 14.56 13.12 9.19
CA TRP A 177 13.73 13.67 8.12
C TRP A 177 13.90 12.95 6.78
N LEU A 178 15.14 12.75 6.35
CA LEU A 178 15.44 12.01 5.12
C LEU A 178 14.96 10.56 5.19
N GLY A 179 15.12 9.90 6.34
CA GLY A 179 14.64 8.54 6.55
C GLY A 179 13.12 8.43 6.46
N THR A 180 12.38 9.37 7.05
CA THR A 180 10.92 9.42 6.96
C THR A 180 10.47 9.67 5.53
N ILE A 181 11.12 10.57 4.79
CA ILE A 181 10.82 10.80 3.37
C ILE A 181 11.07 9.53 2.56
N TYR A 182 12.18 8.85 2.80
CA TYR A 182 12.48 7.58 2.15
C TYR A 182 11.39 6.53 2.40
N LEU A 183 10.89 6.40 3.64
CA LEU A 183 9.80 5.49 3.96
C LEU A 183 8.51 5.86 3.23
N VAL A 184 8.14 7.15 3.21
CA VAL A 184 6.96 7.63 2.47
C VAL A 184 7.08 7.32 0.98
N ILE A 185 8.23 7.62 0.38
CA ILE A 185 8.49 7.33 -1.04
C ILE A 185 8.41 5.83 -1.30
N LEU A 186 9.01 5.00 -0.45
CA LEU A 186 8.97 3.55 -0.59
C LEU A 186 7.53 3.02 -0.62
N LEU A 187 6.68 3.47 0.32
CA LEU A 187 5.27 3.10 0.37
C LEU A 187 4.51 3.58 -0.87
N LEU A 188 4.64 4.86 -1.24
CA LEU A 188 3.99 5.42 -2.43
C LEU A 188 4.40 4.69 -3.71
N LEU A 189 5.70 4.44 -3.89
CA LEU A 189 6.20 3.71 -5.05
C LEU A 189 5.63 2.29 -5.10
N GLY A 190 5.61 1.56 -3.98
CA GLY A 190 5.02 0.22 -3.91
C GLY A 190 3.54 0.20 -4.31
N HIS A 191 2.78 1.22 -3.89
CA HIS A 191 1.39 1.40 -4.32
C HIS A 191 1.28 1.66 -5.82
N ILE A 192 1.99 2.66 -6.35
CA ILE A 192 1.94 3.02 -7.78
C ILE A 192 2.31 1.83 -8.68
N VAL A 193 3.36 1.08 -8.32
CA VAL A 193 3.82 -0.08 -9.12
C VAL A 193 2.75 -1.16 -9.20
N THR A 194 1.93 -1.32 -8.16
CA THR A 194 0.77 -2.23 -8.17
C THR A 194 -0.14 -1.97 -9.37
N PHE A 195 -0.43 -0.70 -9.65
CA PHE A 195 -1.32 -0.30 -10.75
C PHE A 195 -0.67 -0.52 -12.11
N TYR A 196 0.64 -0.32 -12.23
CA TYR A 196 1.38 -0.66 -13.43
C TYR A 196 1.40 -2.17 -13.69
N LEU A 197 1.75 -2.99 -12.69
CA LEU A 197 1.77 -4.44 -12.84
C LEU A 197 0.38 -4.99 -13.22
N LYS A 198 -0.69 -4.42 -12.66
CA LYS A 198 -2.07 -4.72 -13.04
C LYS A 198 -2.31 -4.51 -14.55
N LEU A 199 -1.86 -3.38 -15.10
CA LEU A 199 -2.01 -3.09 -16.53
C LEU A 199 -1.14 -3.99 -17.41
N ILE A 200 0.12 -4.20 -17.03
CA ILE A 200 1.07 -4.99 -17.81
C ILE A 200 0.63 -6.44 -17.92
N PHE A 201 0.22 -7.03 -16.79
CA PHE A 201 -0.15 -8.44 -16.69
C PHE A 201 -1.64 -8.72 -16.88
N TRP A 202 -2.44 -7.69 -17.15
CA TRP A 202 -3.90 -7.79 -17.31
C TRP A 202 -4.60 -8.52 -16.15
N ILE A 203 -4.24 -8.14 -14.91
CA ILE A 203 -4.82 -8.73 -13.70
C ILE A 203 -6.04 -7.89 -13.29
N PRO A 204 -7.26 -8.44 -13.25
CA PRO A 204 -8.42 -7.68 -12.79
C PRO A 204 -8.43 -7.53 -11.25
N LEU A 205 -9.11 -6.47 -10.77
CA LEU A 205 -9.09 -6.04 -9.36
C LEU A 205 -9.77 -7.04 -8.39
N ASP A 206 -10.70 -7.84 -8.89
CA ASP A 206 -11.50 -8.81 -8.15
C ASP A 206 -10.79 -10.16 -7.99
N ARG A 207 -9.60 -10.33 -8.58
CA ARG A 207 -8.87 -11.60 -8.56
C ARG A 207 -7.98 -11.75 -7.33
N PHE A 208 -7.85 -13.00 -6.89
CA PHE A 208 -7.12 -13.34 -5.68
C PHE A 208 -5.65 -12.91 -5.73
N LEU A 209 -5.03 -12.85 -6.91
CA LEU A 209 -3.64 -12.40 -7.07
C LEU A 209 -3.49 -10.92 -6.70
N PHE A 210 -4.42 -10.07 -7.14
CA PHE A 210 -4.40 -8.64 -6.83
C PHE A 210 -4.69 -8.41 -5.34
N VAL A 211 -5.76 -9.01 -4.82
CA VAL A 211 -6.16 -8.90 -3.41
C VAL A 211 -5.09 -9.50 -2.49
N GLY A 212 -4.56 -10.67 -2.84
CA GLY A 212 -3.52 -11.37 -2.10
C GLY A 212 -2.22 -10.56 -2.03
N ARG A 213 -1.79 -9.96 -3.16
CA ARG A 213 -0.65 -9.04 -3.19
C ARG A 213 -0.91 -7.83 -2.29
N PHE A 214 -2.08 -7.20 -2.38
CA PHE A 214 -2.42 -6.05 -1.53
C PHE A 214 -2.33 -6.38 -0.04
N ILE A 215 -2.92 -7.50 0.38
CA ILE A 215 -2.84 -7.98 1.77
C ILE A 215 -1.40 -8.27 2.19
N PHE A 216 -0.62 -8.92 1.32
CA PHE A 216 0.78 -9.23 1.58
C PHE A 216 1.63 -7.96 1.73
N THR A 217 1.55 -7.02 0.78
CA THR A 217 2.27 -5.74 0.82
C THR A 217 1.89 -4.95 2.06
N LEU A 218 0.62 -4.98 2.46
CA LEU A 218 0.15 -4.34 3.66
C LEU A 218 0.82 -4.88 4.94
N PHE A 219 0.88 -6.21 5.12
CA PHE A 219 1.57 -6.79 6.27
C PHE A 219 3.08 -6.55 6.22
N ALA A 220 3.69 -6.63 5.04
CA ALA A 220 5.10 -6.33 4.83
C ALA A 220 5.44 -4.87 5.20
N SER A 221 4.60 -3.92 4.79
CA SER A 221 4.75 -2.49 5.07
C SER A 221 4.61 -2.19 6.57
N ILE A 222 3.70 -2.85 7.29
CA ILE A 222 3.57 -2.66 8.75
C ILE A 222 4.89 -2.96 9.47
N VAL A 223 5.53 -4.09 9.14
CA VAL A 223 6.81 -4.47 9.74
C VAL A 223 7.93 -3.55 9.29
N ALA A 224 7.97 -3.19 8.00
CA ALA A 224 8.98 -2.28 7.46
C ALA A 224 8.91 -0.88 8.09
N ILE A 225 7.71 -0.33 8.30
CA ILE A 225 7.51 0.96 8.98
C ILE A 225 8.02 0.90 10.41
N ARG A 226 7.72 -0.18 11.14
CA ARG A 226 8.21 -0.36 12.51
C ARG A 226 9.74 -0.43 12.54
N GLU A 227 10.35 -1.28 11.72
CA GLU A 227 11.81 -1.41 11.65
C GLU A 227 12.47 -0.08 11.24
N GLY A 228 11.84 0.66 10.32
CA GLY A 228 12.26 2.00 9.91
C GLY A 228 12.19 3.00 11.05
N TYR A 229 11.10 3.01 11.82
CA TYR A 229 10.96 3.86 13.00
C TYR A 229 12.02 3.53 14.06
N GLU A 230 12.22 2.25 14.40
CA GLU A 230 13.24 1.81 15.36
C GLU A 230 14.65 2.21 14.92
N TYR A 231 14.94 2.16 13.62
CA TYR A 231 16.21 2.61 13.04
C TYR A 231 16.40 4.13 13.11
N LEU A 232 15.34 4.91 12.84
CA LEU A 232 15.42 6.37 12.79
C LEU A 232 15.39 7.03 14.17
N SER A 233 14.62 6.49 15.11
CA SER A 233 14.48 7.03 16.46
C SER A 233 15.63 6.67 17.40
N ASP A 234 16.65 5.93 16.93
CA ASP A 234 17.82 5.45 17.71
C ASP A 234 17.42 4.73 19.01
N ILE A 235 16.20 4.14 19.05
CA ILE A 235 15.64 3.43 20.21
C ILE A 235 16.37 2.10 20.43
N SER A 236 16.92 1.51 19.36
CA SER A 236 17.75 0.32 19.42
C SER A 236 19.22 0.69 19.56
N HIS A 237 19.89 0.17 20.59
CA HIS A 237 21.35 0.27 20.78
C HIS A 237 22.17 -0.39 19.63
N SER A 238 21.52 -1.09 18.71
CA SER A 238 22.11 -1.68 17.51
C SER A 238 21.45 -1.09 16.26
N LYS A 239 22.24 -0.36 15.45
CA LYS A 239 21.81 0.28 14.18
C LYS A 239 21.76 -0.71 13.03
N ASN A 240 21.01 -1.79 13.20
CA ASN A 240 20.79 -2.72 12.09
C ASN A 240 19.63 -2.22 11.25
N PHE A 241 19.85 -2.09 9.96
CA PHE A 241 18.79 -1.80 9.01
C PHE A 241 17.84 -3.00 8.97
N GLY A 242 16.53 -2.74 9.07
CA GLY A 242 15.51 -3.77 9.17
C GLY A 242 15.51 -4.74 8.01
N ASN A 243 15.43 -6.04 8.29
CA ASN A 243 15.42 -7.09 7.26
C ASN A 243 14.21 -6.95 6.34
N GLN A 244 13.03 -6.68 6.91
CA GLN A 244 11.81 -6.50 6.13
C GLN A 244 11.84 -5.18 5.35
N LEU A 245 12.33 -4.10 5.97
CA LEU A 245 12.48 -2.81 5.30
C LEU A 245 13.42 -2.90 4.09
N TRP A 246 14.56 -3.55 4.25
CA TRP A 246 15.49 -3.85 3.15
C TRP A 246 14.81 -4.64 2.05
N LEU A 247 14.14 -5.73 2.41
CA LEU A 247 13.52 -6.61 1.44
C LEU A 247 12.37 -5.94 0.68
N LEU A 248 11.54 -5.15 1.36
CA LEU A 248 10.49 -4.35 0.72
C LEU A 248 11.07 -3.31 -0.26
N THR A 249 12.25 -2.77 0.05
CA THR A 249 12.98 -1.87 -0.85
C THR A 249 13.44 -2.60 -2.11
N VAL A 250 14.05 -3.77 -1.95
CA VAL A 250 14.49 -4.59 -3.08
C VAL A 250 13.29 -5.00 -3.95
N ILE A 251 12.20 -5.47 -3.33
CA ILE A 251 10.94 -5.78 -4.02
C ILE A 251 10.44 -4.59 -4.83
N THR A 252 10.38 -3.40 -4.21
CA THR A 252 9.89 -2.20 -4.91
C THR A 252 10.79 -1.82 -6.09
N ILE A 253 12.11 -2.00 -5.97
CA ILE A 253 13.06 -1.77 -7.07
C ILE A 253 12.86 -2.81 -8.18
N THR A 254 12.77 -4.09 -7.84
CA THR A 254 12.60 -5.16 -8.82
C THR A 254 11.27 -5.03 -9.58
N GLU A 255 10.17 -4.72 -8.88
CA GLU A 255 8.89 -4.45 -9.53
C GLU A 255 8.96 -3.21 -10.46
N ARG A 256 9.67 -2.14 -10.05
CA ARG A 256 9.92 -0.98 -10.93
C ARG A 256 10.69 -1.35 -12.20
N LEU A 257 11.72 -2.20 -12.08
CA LEU A 257 12.47 -2.70 -13.23
C LEU A 257 11.60 -3.53 -14.17
N ILE A 258 10.71 -4.35 -13.63
CA ILE A 258 9.71 -5.11 -14.42
C ILE A 258 8.81 -4.14 -15.21
N VAL A 259 8.33 -3.08 -14.55
CA VAL A 259 7.49 -2.06 -15.19
C VAL A 259 8.25 -1.33 -16.31
N LEU A 260 9.48 -0.89 -16.04
CA LEU A 260 10.33 -0.22 -17.04
C LEU A 260 10.65 -1.13 -18.22
N LYS A 261 10.83 -2.44 -17.98
CA LYS A 261 11.12 -3.43 -19.02
C LYS A 261 9.91 -3.66 -19.93
N PHE A 262 8.71 -3.84 -19.37
CA PHE A 262 7.55 -4.31 -20.13
C PHE A 262 6.64 -3.20 -20.65
N ASP A 263 6.69 -1.98 -20.11
CA ASP A 263 5.77 -0.90 -20.46
C ASP A 263 6.46 0.46 -20.61
N TRP A 264 7.58 0.46 -21.34
CA TRP A 264 8.36 1.68 -21.60
C TRP A 264 7.54 2.77 -22.29
N ALA A 265 6.66 2.39 -23.22
CA ALA A 265 5.84 3.33 -23.99
C ALA A 265 4.96 4.18 -23.08
N THR A 266 4.29 3.57 -22.09
CA THR A 266 3.41 4.28 -21.15
C THR A 266 4.20 5.22 -20.24
N ILE A 267 5.38 4.79 -19.77
CA ILE A 267 6.23 5.58 -18.87
C ILE A 267 6.80 6.81 -19.57
N THR A 268 7.09 6.72 -20.88
CA THR A 268 7.64 7.84 -21.66
C THR A 268 6.60 8.82 -22.19
N LYS A 269 5.32 8.66 -21.86
CA LYS A 269 4.28 9.63 -22.23
C LYS A 269 4.63 11.02 -21.66
N PRO A 270 4.50 12.09 -22.44
CA PRO A 270 4.84 13.44 -21.98
C PRO A 270 3.86 13.89 -20.90
N LEU A 271 4.36 14.62 -19.91
CA LEU A 271 3.55 15.24 -18.88
C LEU A 271 2.60 16.27 -19.50
N LEU A 272 1.35 16.26 -19.06
CA LEU A 272 0.38 17.28 -19.45
C LEU A 272 0.73 18.63 -18.82
N PHE A 273 0.29 19.71 -19.47
CA PHE A 273 0.66 21.07 -19.08
C PHE A 273 0.16 21.45 -17.68
N HIS A 274 -1.08 21.07 -17.32
CA HIS A 274 -1.63 21.35 -15.99
C HIS A 274 -0.90 20.59 -14.87
N ILE A 275 -0.46 19.36 -15.14
CA ILE A 275 0.38 18.57 -14.22
C ILE A 275 1.74 19.25 -14.04
N SER A 276 2.33 19.73 -15.13
CA SER A 276 3.62 20.45 -15.08
C SER A 276 3.53 21.73 -14.24
N ILE A 277 2.44 22.48 -14.34
CA ILE A 277 2.18 23.66 -13.49
C ILE A 277 2.08 23.27 -12.02
N LEU A 278 1.32 22.21 -11.70
CA LEU A 278 1.16 21.74 -10.32
C LEU A 278 2.51 21.41 -9.67
N TRP A 279 3.39 20.70 -10.38
CA TRP A 279 4.73 20.41 -9.86
C TRP A 279 5.59 21.66 -9.71
N LEU A 280 5.50 22.62 -10.64
CA LEU A 280 6.21 23.90 -10.50
C LEU A 280 5.75 24.68 -9.26
N THR A 281 4.46 24.67 -8.94
CA THR A 281 3.93 25.31 -7.72
C THR A 281 4.26 24.58 -6.43
N ILE A 282 4.56 23.28 -6.48
CA ILE A 282 4.99 22.52 -5.29
C ILE A 282 6.48 22.77 -5.00
N ILE A 283 7.27 22.97 -6.06
CA ILE A 283 8.72 23.17 -5.96
C ILE A 283 9.06 24.63 -5.57
N TYR A 284 8.20 25.59 -5.91
CA TYR A 284 8.42 27.04 -5.73
C TYR A 284 7.60 27.61 -4.57
#